data_AF-A0A969APL3-F1
#
_entry.id   AF-A0A969APL3-F1
#
_cell.length_a   1.000
_cell.length_b   1.000
_cell.length_c   1.000
_cell.angle_alpha   90.00
_cell.angle_beta   90.00
_cell.angle_gamma   90.00
#
_symmetry.space_group_name_H-M   'P 1'
#
loop_
_entity.id
_entity.type
_entity.pdbx_description
1 polymer ?
#
loop_
_entity_poly.entity_id
_entity_poly.type
_entity_poly.pdbx_seq_one_letter_code
_entity_poly.pdbx_strand_id
1 'polypeptide(L)'
;MNPAAIDLFRLFTEVGAVPGEDFSWDLARQSYHLNERCFTLLQAAYPDMAWDEVFADAEPDNSAAVEDLHKTLGLPFIDRLAARMALRLPELPDPQAAGYIQVIFGGVTAATGVDLYPFVVEQLGMAGHVRLEWLLRQEELVVPDDTWLFDLMEAAGAPQTEFSFQAGEVWLDEAGLTRLSQIWQGDYVVGQE
;
A
#
# COMPACT_ATOMS: atom_id res chain seq x y z
N MET A 1 -17.30 9.64 14.31
CA MET A 1 -17.40 8.20 14.67
C MET A 1 -18.71 7.70 14.06
N ASN A 2 -18.63 6.81 13.07
CA ASN A 2 -19.79 6.34 12.29
C ASN A 2 -20.57 5.30 13.12
N PRO A 3 -21.88 5.48 13.40
CA PRO A 3 -22.68 4.53 14.19
C PRO A 3 -22.64 3.11 13.62
N ALA A 4 -22.64 2.97 12.30
CA ALA A 4 -22.58 1.68 11.61
C ALA A 4 -21.27 0.92 11.92
N ALA A 5 -20.16 1.63 12.14
CA ALA A 5 -18.89 1.03 12.49
C ALA A 5 -18.86 0.48 13.94
N ILE A 6 -19.66 1.07 14.83
CA ILE A 6 -19.80 0.58 16.20
C ILE A 6 -20.63 -0.71 16.23
N ASP A 7 -21.65 -0.78 15.37
CA ASP A 7 -22.55 -1.94 15.29
C ASP A 7 -21.85 -3.16 14.65
N LEU A 8 -21.06 -2.97 13.58
CA LEU A 8 -20.24 -4.03 12.99
C LEU A 8 -19.15 -4.54 13.94
N PHE A 9 -18.48 -3.62 14.67
CA PHE A 9 -17.48 -4.02 15.67
C PHE A 9 -18.08 -4.91 16.75
N ARG A 10 -19.28 -4.56 17.26
CA ARG A 10 -19.99 -5.39 18.23
C ARG A 10 -20.34 -6.75 17.67
N LEU A 11 -20.87 -6.79 16.46
CA LEU A 11 -21.22 -8.02 15.76
C LEU A 11 -20.01 -8.95 15.61
N PHE A 12 -18.83 -8.44 15.25
CA PHE A 12 -17.60 -9.24 15.18
C PHE A 12 -17.17 -9.80 16.54
N THR A 13 -17.23 -8.98 17.60
CA THR A 13 -16.91 -9.48 18.96
C THR A 13 -17.94 -10.48 19.49
N GLU A 14 -19.21 -10.36 19.10
CA GLU A 14 -20.29 -11.28 19.51
C GLU A 14 -20.11 -12.68 18.91
N VAL A 15 -19.56 -12.79 17.70
CA VAL A 15 -19.21 -14.08 17.08
C VAL A 15 -17.86 -14.64 17.55
N GLY A 16 -17.19 -13.94 18.47
CA GLY A 16 -15.92 -14.36 19.05
C GLY A 16 -14.69 -14.02 18.22
N ALA A 17 -14.80 -13.10 17.26
CA ALA A 17 -13.65 -12.59 16.52
C ALA A 17 -12.83 -11.63 17.40
N VAL A 18 -11.50 -11.69 17.29
CA VAL A 18 -10.57 -10.91 18.10
C VAL A 18 -10.14 -9.64 17.33
N PRO A 19 -10.41 -8.43 17.85
CA PRO A 19 -9.96 -7.19 17.22
C PRO A 19 -8.42 -7.14 17.13
N GLY A 20 -7.91 -6.76 15.96
CA GLY A 20 -6.47 -6.71 15.67
C GLY A 20 -5.83 -8.04 15.27
N GLU A 21 -6.56 -9.16 15.39
CA GLU A 21 -6.12 -10.48 14.89
C GLU A 21 -7.03 -10.97 13.77
N ASP A 22 -8.35 -10.97 14.04
CA ASP A 22 -9.37 -11.47 13.14
C ASP A 22 -9.99 -10.36 12.29
N PHE A 23 -10.03 -9.13 12.81
CA PHE A 23 -10.50 -7.97 12.06
C PHE A 23 -9.88 -6.66 12.53
N SER A 24 -9.78 -5.68 11.64
CA SER A 24 -9.35 -4.31 11.93
C SER A 24 -10.16 -3.31 11.12
N TRP A 25 -10.15 -2.05 11.55
CA TRP A 25 -10.75 -0.94 10.82
C TRP A 25 -9.65 -0.06 10.24
N ASP A 26 -9.65 0.07 8.93
CA ASP A 26 -8.80 1.01 8.21
C ASP A 26 -9.46 2.39 8.24
N LEU A 27 -8.85 3.30 9.00
CA LEU A 27 -9.31 4.69 9.12
C LEU A 27 -9.11 5.50 7.83
N ALA A 28 -8.11 5.17 7.02
CA ALA A 28 -7.80 5.87 5.78
C ALA A 28 -8.78 5.47 4.66
N ARG A 29 -9.16 4.18 4.61
CA ARG A 29 -10.08 3.64 3.59
C ARG A 29 -11.53 3.62 4.03
N GLN A 30 -11.79 3.88 5.31
CA GLN A 30 -13.10 3.69 5.94
C GLN A 30 -13.68 2.30 5.66
N SER A 31 -12.84 1.26 5.75
CA SER A 31 -13.21 -0.13 5.46
C SER A 31 -12.77 -1.07 6.60
N TYR A 32 -13.41 -2.23 6.67
CA TYR A 32 -12.99 -3.32 7.55
C TYR A 32 -12.07 -4.26 6.81
N HIS A 33 -10.96 -4.62 7.43
CA HIS A 33 -10.17 -5.76 7.03
C HIS A 33 -10.58 -6.96 7.90
N LEU A 34 -10.90 -8.07 7.26
CA LEU A 34 -11.39 -9.29 7.90
C LEU A 34 -10.56 -10.45 7.40
N ASN A 35 -10.03 -11.28 8.31
CA ASN A 35 -9.36 -12.50 7.89
C ASN A 35 -10.37 -13.64 7.69
N GLU A 36 -9.90 -14.74 7.09
CA GLU A 36 -10.70 -15.93 6.79
C GLU A 36 -11.39 -16.53 8.04
N ARG A 37 -10.73 -16.42 9.20
CA ARG A 37 -11.29 -16.90 10.47
C ARG A 37 -12.48 -16.06 10.92
N CYS A 38 -12.38 -14.72 10.86
CA CYS A 38 -13.50 -13.84 11.18
C CYS A 38 -14.69 -14.10 10.26
N PHE A 39 -14.43 -14.28 8.97
CA PHE A 39 -15.45 -14.61 7.98
C PHE A 39 -16.14 -15.94 8.27
N THR A 40 -15.38 -16.97 8.64
CA THR A 40 -15.91 -18.29 9.04
C THR A 40 -16.80 -18.19 10.29
N LEU A 41 -16.40 -17.39 11.29
CA LEU A 41 -17.19 -17.18 12.51
C LEU A 41 -18.53 -16.50 12.20
N LEU A 42 -18.54 -15.55 11.26
CA LEU A 42 -19.74 -14.84 10.83
C LEU A 42 -20.71 -15.75 10.07
N GLN A 43 -20.21 -16.57 9.13
CA GLN A 43 -21.02 -17.55 8.41
C GLN A 43 -21.62 -18.59 9.36
N ALA A 44 -20.87 -19.02 10.39
CA ALA A 44 -21.36 -19.97 11.38
C ALA A 44 -22.46 -19.38 12.30
N ALA A 45 -22.31 -18.11 12.70
CA ALA A 45 -23.25 -17.44 13.59
C ALA A 45 -24.53 -16.96 12.86
N TYR A 46 -24.40 -16.60 11.57
CA TYR A 46 -25.50 -16.08 10.76
C TYR A 46 -25.52 -16.76 9.37
N PRO A 47 -25.93 -18.05 9.31
CA PRO A 47 -25.87 -18.84 8.08
C PRO A 47 -26.88 -18.37 7.01
N ASP A 48 -27.92 -17.65 7.42
CA ASP A 48 -28.96 -17.14 6.52
C ASP A 48 -28.59 -15.77 5.88
N MET A 49 -27.44 -15.20 6.25
CA MET A 49 -26.94 -13.93 5.71
C MET A 49 -26.00 -14.17 4.54
N ALA A 50 -26.25 -13.51 3.40
CA ALA A 50 -25.39 -13.56 2.22
C ALA A 50 -24.14 -12.68 2.42
N TRP A 51 -23.21 -13.15 3.25
CA TRP A 51 -21.98 -12.43 3.59
C TRP A 51 -21.15 -12.06 2.35
N ASP A 52 -21.19 -12.88 1.30
CA ASP A 52 -20.54 -12.59 0.02
C ASP A 52 -21.05 -11.30 -0.64
N GLU A 53 -22.33 -10.93 -0.44
CA GLU A 53 -22.90 -9.67 -0.94
C GLU A 53 -22.57 -8.48 -0.02
N VAL A 54 -22.41 -8.73 1.29
CA VAL A 54 -22.03 -7.72 2.29
C VAL A 54 -20.56 -7.32 2.14
N PHE A 55 -19.72 -8.25 1.69
CA PHE A 55 -18.30 -8.02 1.42
C PHE A 55 -17.97 -7.98 -0.07
N ALA A 56 -18.94 -7.93 -0.98
CA ALA A 56 -18.69 -7.74 -2.42
C ALA A 56 -18.08 -6.35 -2.75
N ASP A 57 -18.18 -5.39 -1.82
CA ASP A 57 -17.46 -4.12 -1.85
C ASP A 57 -16.05 -4.20 -1.21
N ALA A 58 -15.62 -5.40 -0.78
CA ALA A 58 -14.34 -5.62 -0.10
C ALA A 58 -13.24 -6.01 -1.11
N GLU A 59 -12.25 -5.12 -1.16
CA GLU A 59 -11.02 -5.15 -1.95
C GLU A 59 -11.19 -5.11 -3.49
N PRO A 60 -10.71 -4.04 -4.15
CA PRO A 60 -10.66 -4.03 -5.61
C PRO A 60 -9.74 -5.15 -6.08
N ASP A 61 -10.28 -6.07 -6.89
CA ASP A 61 -9.49 -7.07 -7.60
C ASP A 61 -8.54 -6.34 -8.57
N ASN A 62 -7.30 -6.15 -8.12
CA ASN A 62 -6.26 -5.44 -8.86
C ASN A 62 -5.61 -6.32 -9.95
N SER A 63 -6.00 -7.59 -10.09
CA SER A 63 -5.29 -8.56 -10.94
C SER A 63 -5.13 -8.06 -12.38
N ALA A 64 -6.21 -7.51 -12.96
CA ALA A 64 -6.18 -6.98 -14.32
C ALA A 64 -5.31 -5.72 -14.45
N ALA A 65 -5.38 -4.79 -13.50
CA ALA A 65 -4.57 -3.57 -13.50
C ALA A 65 -3.08 -3.88 -13.32
N VAL A 66 -2.75 -4.87 -12.48
CA VAL A 66 -1.38 -5.36 -12.29
C VAL A 66 -0.85 -6.00 -13.57
N GLU A 67 -1.62 -6.87 -14.22
CA GLU A 67 -1.21 -7.52 -15.48
C GLU A 67 -0.96 -6.49 -16.59
N ASP A 68 -1.88 -5.53 -16.76
CA ASP A 68 -1.76 -4.48 -17.76
C ASP A 68 -0.55 -3.57 -17.50
N LEU A 69 -0.29 -3.23 -16.24
CA LEU A 69 0.88 -2.44 -15.84
C LEU A 69 2.18 -3.19 -16.12
N HIS A 70 2.25 -4.48 -15.73
CA HIS A 70 3.43 -5.32 -15.96
C HIS A 70 3.72 -5.47 -17.45
N LYS A 71 2.67 -5.63 -18.26
CA LYS A 71 2.78 -5.71 -19.73
C LYS A 71 3.25 -4.39 -20.34
N THR A 72 2.74 -3.26 -19.85
CA THR A 72 3.13 -1.92 -20.32
C THR A 72 4.59 -1.63 -20.03
N LEU A 73 5.05 -1.98 -18.82
CA LEU A 73 6.45 -1.78 -18.40
C LEU A 73 7.40 -2.89 -18.91
N GLY A 74 6.85 -4.03 -19.35
CA GLY A 74 7.61 -5.20 -19.78
C GLY A 74 8.30 -5.96 -18.64
N LEU A 75 7.85 -5.79 -17.38
CA LEU A 75 8.46 -6.35 -16.18
C LEU A 75 7.48 -6.41 -15.00
N PRO A 76 7.73 -7.26 -13.98
CA PRO A 76 6.85 -7.40 -12.82
C PRO A 76 7.05 -6.26 -11.81
N PHE A 77 6.56 -5.06 -12.13
CA PHE A 77 6.85 -3.85 -11.37
C PHE A 77 6.38 -3.92 -9.92
N ILE A 78 5.13 -4.34 -9.69
CA ILE A 78 4.51 -4.40 -8.36
C ILE A 78 5.29 -5.34 -7.45
N ASP A 79 5.65 -6.53 -7.93
CA ASP A 79 6.43 -7.50 -7.15
C ASP A 79 7.82 -6.95 -6.80
N ARG A 80 8.48 -6.29 -7.76
CA ARG A 80 9.79 -5.68 -7.54
C ARG A 80 9.72 -4.53 -6.55
N LEU A 81 8.69 -3.68 -6.65
CA LEU A 81 8.48 -2.57 -5.74
C LEU A 81 8.16 -3.08 -4.34
N ALA A 82 7.25 -4.03 -4.20
CA ALA A 82 6.88 -4.61 -2.91
C ALA A 82 8.09 -5.26 -2.21
N ALA A 83 8.88 -6.04 -2.94
CA ALA A 83 10.13 -6.63 -2.43
C ALA A 83 11.13 -5.53 -2.01
N ARG A 84 11.22 -4.45 -2.78
CA ARG A 84 12.12 -3.34 -2.45
C ARG A 84 11.67 -2.60 -1.20
N MET A 85 10.39 -2.32 -1.05
CA MET A 85 9.82 -1.72 0.15
C MET A 85 10.03 -2.62 1.37
N ALA A 86 9.84 -3.94 1.24
CA ALA A 86 10.08 -4.88 2.33
C ALA A 86 11.53 -4.87 2.84
N LEU A 87 12.50 -4.63 1.94
CA LEU A 87 13.91 -4.44 2.30
C LEU A 87 14.19 -3.06 2.90
N ARG A 88 13.56 -2.00 2.38
CA ARG A 88 13.81 -0.62 2.79
C ARG A 88 13.19 -0.28 4.14
N LEU A 89 11.95 -0.69 4.38
CA LEU A 89 11.18 -0.27 5.55
C LEU A 89 11.90 -0.53 6.88
N PRO A 90 12.55 -1.68 7.12
CA PRO A 90 13.29 -1.93 8.36
C PRO A 90 14.48 -1.00 8.60
N GLU A 91 15.04 -0.40 7.55
CA GLU A 91 16.21 0.49 7.64
C GLU A 91 15.83 1.93 7.98
N LEU A 92 14.57 2.30 7.71
CA LEU A 92 14.09 3.67 7.89
C LEU A 92 13.63 3.90 9.35
N PRO A 93 14.00 5.04 9.95
CA PRO A 93 13.35 5.56 11.15
C PRO A 93 11.85 5.70 10.93
N ASP A 94 11.06 5.45 11.97
CA ASP A 94 9.60 5.40 11.88
C ASP A 94 8.94 6.62 11.20
N PRO A 95 9.33 7.88 11.50
CA PRO A 95 8.75 9.03 10.80
C PRO A 95 9.06 9.05 9.30
N GLN A 96 10.25 8.62 8.90
CA GLN A 96 10.64 8.52 7.49
C GLN A 96 9.96 7.33 6.80
N ALA A 97 9.83 6.20 7.50
CA ALA A 97 9.11 5.04 6.99
C ALA A 97 7.65 5.36 6.71
N ALA A 98 6.97 6.09 7.60
CA ALA A 98 5.60 6.54 7.40
C ALA A 98 5.47 7.45 6.17
N GLY A 99 6.34 8.46 6.04
CA GLY A 99 6.38 9.32 4.86
C GLY A 99 6.65 8.56 3.56
N TYR A 100 7.62 7.64 3.59
CA TYR A 100 7.99 6.78 2.45
C TYR A 100 6.80 5.93 1.96
N ILE A 101 6.09 5.28 2.89
CA ILE A 101 4.91 4.47 2.55
C ILE A 101 3.84 5.34 1.91
N GLN A 102 3.53 6.49 2.50
CA GLN A 102 2.45 7.33 2.00
C GLN A 102 2.74 7.90 0.60
N VAL A 103 3.98 8.35 0.36
CA VAL A 103 4.37 8.87 -0.96
C VAL A 103 4.29 7.78 -2.02
N ILE A 104 4.77 6.57 -1.72
CA ILE A 104 4.74 5.47 -2.69
C ILE A 104 3.31 4.94 -2.88
N PHE A 105 2.59 4.62 -1.81
CA PHE A 105 1.22 4.09 -1.91
C PHE A 105 0.30 5.09 -2.59
N GLY A 106 0.29 6.34 -2.11
CA GLY A 106 -0.55 7.39 -2.68
C GLY A 106 -0.27 7.60 -4.15
N GLY A 107 1.01 7.74 -4.54
CA GLY A 107 1.34 8.07 -5.91
C GLY A 107 1.25 6.91 -6.89
N VAL A 108 1.58 5.68 -6.47
CA VAL A 108 1.41 4.50 -7.33
C VAL A 108 -0.06 4.19 -7.51
N THR A 109 -0.87 4.21 -6.45
CA THR A 109 -2.31 3.99 -6.56
C THR A 109 -2.97 5.09 -7.41
N ALA A 110 -2.55 6.35 -7.29
CA ALA A 110 -3.08 7.43 -8.13
C ALA A 110 -2.75 7.22 -9.62
N ALA A 111 -1.52 6.82 -9.97
CA ALA A 111 -1.10 6.64 -11.35
C ALA A 111 -1.66 5.37 -11.99
N THR A 112 -1.74 4.28 -11.23
CA THR A 112 -1.96 2.92 -11.79
C THR A 112 -3.31 2.33 -11.40
N GLY A 113 -3.98 2.89 -10.40
CA GLY A 113 -5.17 2.29 -9.79
C GLY A 113 -4.88 1.06 -8.94
N VAL A 114 -3.61 0.62 -8.84
CA VAL A 114 -3.22 -0.56 -8.08
C VAL A 114 -3.01 -0.19 -6.61
N ASP A 115 -3.65 -0.92 -5.72
CA ASP A 115 -3.35 -0.86 -4.30
C ASP A 115 -2.13 -1.72 -3.95
N LEU A 116 -1.10 -1.10 -3.40
CA LEU A 116 0.16 -1.76 -3.02
C LEU A 116 0.11 -2.49 -1.67
N TYR A 117 -0.83 -2.16 -0.80
CA TYR A 117 -0.90 -2.73 0.55
C TYR A 117 -0.83 -4.27 0.57
N PRO A 118 -1.70 -5.02 -0.16
CA PRO A 118 -1.69 -6.48 -0.10
C PRO A 118 -0.34 -7.06 -0.54
N PHE A 119 0.25 -6.52 -1.61
CA PHE A 119 1.54 -6.99 -2.12
C PHE A 119 2.69 -6.75 -1.15
N VAL A 120 2.70 -5.62 -0.44
CA VAL A 120 3.73 -5.32 0.56
C VAL A 120 3.56 -6.20 1.80
N VAL A 121 2.33 -6.41 2.28
CA VAL A 121 2.07 -7.28 3.43
C VAL A 121 2.51 -8.70 3.17
N GLU A 122 2.29 -9.24 1.97
CA GLU A 122 2.76 -10.59 1.59
C GLU A 122 4.28 -10.75 1.67
N GLN A 123 5.04 -9.67 1.41
CA GLN A 123 6.50 -9.66 1.52
C GLN A 123 6.98 -9.47 2.96
N LEU A 124 6.11 -9.01 3.86
CA LEU A 124 6.41 -8.75 5.25
C LEU A 124 5.99 -9.94 6.12
N GLY A 125 6.89 -10.38 7.00
CA GLY A 125 6.49 -11.26 8.10
C GLY A 125 5.52 -10.56 9.06
N MET A 126 4.89 -11.30 9.96
CA MET A 126 3.89 -10.78 10.92
C MET A 126 4.32 -9.52 11.68
N ALA A 127 5.58 -9.45 12.13
CA ALA A 127 6.11 -8.26 12.80
C ALA A 127 6.18 -7.03 11.86
N GLY A 128 6.48 -7.25 10.58
CA GLY A 128 6.48 -6.21 9.56
C GLY A 128 5.07 -5.73 9.24
N HIS A 129 4.08 -6.62 9.19
CA HIS A 129 2.66 -6.27 9.00
C HIS A 129 2.15 -5.36 10.13
N VAL A 130 2.38 -5.74 11.39
CA VAL A 130 1.98 -4.91 12.56
C VAL A 130 2.64 -3.53 12.51
N ARG A 131 3.92 -3.48 12.10
CA ARG A 131 4.62 -2.19 11.96
C ARG A 131 4.06 -1.36 10.81
N LEU A 132 3.76 -1.96 9.66
CA LEU A 132 3.14 -1.28 8.51
C LEU A 132 1.81 -0.65 8.91
N GLU A 133 0.95 -1.39 9.60
CA GLU A 133 -0.32 -0.91 10.15
C GLU A 133 -0.14 0.30 11.07
N TRP A 134 0.87 0.26 11.94
CA TRP A 134 1.16 1.37 12.84
C TRP A 134 1.72 2.60 12.11
N LEU A 135 2.56 2.40 11.09
CA LEU A 135 3.12 3.47 10.26
C LEU A 135 2.04 4.20 9.45
N LEU A 136 1.07 3.46 8.91
CA LEU A 136 -0.05 4.02 8.15
C LEU A 136 -0.97 4.93 9.00
N ARG A 137 -0.93 4.79 10.33
CA ARG A 137 -1.73 5.59 11.27
C ARG A 137 -1.05 6.88 11.76
N GLN A 138 0.17 7.15 11.31
CA GLN A 138 0.87 8.37 11.70
C GLN A 138 0.26 9.59 11.01
N GLU A 139 -0.16 10.58 11.80
CA GLU A 139 -0.73 11.84 11.30
C GLU A 139 0.36 12.88 11.00
N GLU A 140 1.49 12.81 11.70
CA GLU A 140 2.63 13.71 11.51
C GLU A 140 3.65 13.06 10.57
N LEU A 141 3.74 13.62 9.36
CA LEU A 141 4.53 13.06 8.28
C LEU A 141 5.79 13.88 8.07
N VAL A 142 6.92 13.19 8.11
CA VAL A 142 8.17 13.73 7.62
C VAL A 142 8.23 13.43 6.13
N VAL A 143 8.50 14.47 5.32
CA VAL A 143 8.78 14.28 3.89
C VAL A 143 9.94 13.28 3.80
N PRO A 144 9.72 12.11 3.16
CA PRO A 144 10.80 11.14 3.02
C PRO A 144 11.94 11.76 2.23
N ASP A 145 13.16 11.34 2.51
CA ASP A 145 14.26 11.67 1.62
C ASP A 145 14.00 11.06 0.23
N ASP A 146 14.75 11.50 -0.76
CA ASP A 146 14.62 11.09 -2.17
C ASP A 146 14.81 9.57 -2.44
N THR A 147 15.04 8.75 -1.41
CA THR A 147 15.20 7.29 -1.55
C THR A 147 13.94 6.60 -2.09
N TRP A 148 12.75 7.16 -1.86
CA TRP A 148 11.50 6.64 -2.42
C TRP A 148 11.51 6.65 -3.96
N LEU A 149 12.07 7.70 -4.55
CA LEU A 149 12.13 7.85 -6.00
C LEU A 149 13.17 6.89 -6.59
N PHE A 150 14.29 6.68 -5.90
CA PHE A 150 15.26 5.65 -6.28
C PHE A 150 14.63 4.25 -6.33
N ASP A 151 13.91 3.88 -5.27
CA ASP A 151 13.30 2.56 -5.15
C ASP A 151 12.21 2.34 -6.21
N LEU A 152 11.41 3.38 -6.54
CA LEU A 152 10.45 3.35 -7.64
C LEU A 152 11.12 3.16 -9.01
N MET A 153 12.14 3.97 -9.31
CA MET A 153 12.82 3.92 -10.60
C MET A 153 13.56 2.59 -10.80
N GLU A 154 14.20 2.07 -9.75
CA GLU A 154 14.84 0.75 -9.78
C GLU A 154 13.80 -0.37 -10.00
N ALA A 155 12.66 -0.34 -9.29
CA ALA A 155 11.57 -1.30 -9.47
C ALA A 155 11.01 -1.25 -10.90
N ALA A 156 10.91 -0.06 -11.49
CA ALA A 156 10.48 0.18 -12.86
C ALA A 156 11.54 -0.16 -13.92
N GLY A 157 12.69 -0.72 -13.51
CA GLY A 157 13.75 -1.15 -14.40
C GLY A 157 14.50 -0.01 -15.09
N ALA A 158 14.45 1.20 -14.52
CA ALA A 158 15.22 2.32 -15.06
C ALA A 158 16.73 2.01 -14.95
N PRO A 159 17.51 2.19 -16.03
CA PRO A 159 18.96 2.21 -15.95
C PRO A 159 19.45 3.46 -15.20
N GLN A 160 20.64 3.39 -14.59
CA GLN A 160 21.28 4.52 -13.91
C GLN A 160 21.60 5.72 -14.83
N THR A 161 21.38 5.60 -16.13
CA THR A 161 21.47 6.72 -17.07
C THR A 161 20.19 7.56 -17.11
N GLU A 162 19.03 6.98 -16.78
CA GLU A 162 17.72 7.66 -16.78
C GLU A 162 17.47 8.44 -15.49
N PHE A 163 18.23 8.14 -14.42
CA PHE A 163 18.15 8.84 -13.15
C PHE A 163 19.49 8.83 -12.40
N SER A 164 19.81 9.92 -11.71
CA SER A 164 21.03 9.99 -10.89
C SER A 164 20.82 10.78 -9.60
N PHE A 165 21.54 10.40 -8.55
CA PHE A 165 21.53 11.12 -7.28
C PHE A 165 22.74 12.06 -7.21
N GLN A 166 22.49 13.36 -7.15
CA GLN A 166 23.53 14.37 -7.07
C GLN A 166 23.19 15.37 -5.96
N ALA A 167 24.12 15.54 -5.01
CA ALA A 167 24.03 16.54 -3.95
C ALA A 167 22.75 16.51 -3.08
N GLY A 168 22.08 15.35 -2.96
CA GLY A 168 20.84 15.24 -2.20
C GLY A 168 19.58 15.40 -3.04
N GLU A 169 19.71 15.49 -4.36
CA GLU A 169 18.61 15.63 -5.31
C GLU A 169 18.64 14.50 -6.34
N VAL A 170 17.44 14.08 -6.78
CA VAL A 170 17.29 13.15 -7.91
C VAL A 170 17.08 13.91 -9.20
N TRP A 171 17.96 13.64 -10.16
CA TRP A 171 17.87 14.13 -11.52
C TRP A 171 17.30 13.06 -12.42
N LEU A 172 16.28 13.41 -13.20
CA LEU A 172 15.66 12.56 -14.21
C LEU A 172 15.90 13.14 -15.58
N ASP A 173 16.26 12.31 -16.55
CA ASP A 173 16.19 12.70 -17.95
C ASP A 173 14.75 12.57 -18.49
N GLU A 174 14.54 12.89 -19.77
CA GLU A 174 13.21 12.80 -20.39
C GLU A 174 12.63 11.38 -20.36
N ALA A 175 13.48 10.35 -20.49
CA ALA A 175 13.06 8.95 -20.43
C ALA A 175 12.70 8.55 -19.00
N GLY A 176 13.49 8.98 -18.00
CA GLY A 176 13.21 8.80 -16.58
C GLY A 176 11.90 9.47 -16.16
N LEU A 177 11.64 10.70 -16.61
CA LEU A 177 10.38 11.41 -16.35
C LEU A 177 9.20 10.70 -17.02
N THR A 178 9.36 10.26 -18.26
CA THR A 178 8.33 9.52 -18.99
C THR A 178 7.99 8.22 -18.26
N ARG A 179 8.99 7.50 -17.74
CA ARG A 179 8.79 6.28 -16.96
C ARG A 179 8.10 6.57 -15.63
N LEU A 180 8.55 7.60 -14.90
CA LEU A 180 7.96 7.99 -13.61
C LEU A 180 6.46 8.29 -13.77
N SER A 181 6.07 9.03 -14.81
CA SER A 181 4.66 9.38 -15.04
C SER A 181 3.74 8.19 -15.35
N GLN A 182 4.28 7.02 -15.69
CA GLN A 182 3.49 5.79 -15.87
C GLN A 182 3.22 5.05 -14.56
N ILE A 183 4.03 5.30 -13.53
CA ILE A 183 4.04 4.50 -12.30
C ILE A 183 3.75 5.31 -11.05
N TRP A 184 3.81 6.64 -11.12
CA TRP A 184 3.63 7.51 -9.97
C TRP A 184 3.00 8.85 -10.37
N GLN A 185 2.04 9.31 -9.56
CA GLN A 185 1.36 10.58 -9.73
C GLN A 185 1.20 11.29 -8.38
N GLY A 186 1.63 12.55 -8.32
CA GLY A 186 1.47 13.39 -7.14
C GLY A 186 2.22 14.71 -7.31
N ASP A 187 2.00 15.63 -6.38
CA ASP A 187 2.76 16.86 -6.31
C ASP A 187 4.09 16.59 -5.57
N TYR A 188 5.18 16.49 -6.32
CA TYR A 188 6.54 16.53 -5.77
C TYR A 188 7.31 17.67 -6.41
N VAL A 189 7.90 18.52 -5.56
CA VAL A 189 8.79 19.60 -6.03
C VAL A 189 10.12 18.95 -6.38
N VAL A 190 10.30 18.62 -7.65
CA VAL A 190 11.63 18.31 -8.19
C VAL A 190 12.44 19.60 -8.10
N GLY A 191 13.59 19.57 -7.42
CA GLY A 191 14.49 20.70 -7.30
C GLY A 191 14.77 21.31 -8.67
N GLN A 192 14.36 22.56 -8.85
CA GLN A 192 14.76 23.36 -10.01
C GLN A 192 15.88 24.29 -9.57
N GLU A 193 17.09 24.05 -10.05
CA GLU A 193 18.04 25.11 -10.43
C GLU A 193 18.75 24.76 -11.74
#